data_AF-A0A089KX38-F1
#
_entry.id   AF-A0A089KX38-F1
#
_cell.length_a   1.000
_cell.length_b   1.000
_cell.length_c   1.000
_cell.angle_alpha   90.00
_cell.angle_beta   90.00
_cell.angle_gamma   90.00
#
_symmetry.space_group_name_H-M   'P 1'
#
loop_
_entity.id
_entity.type
_entity.pdbx_description
1 polymer ?
#
loop_
_entity_poly.entity_id
_entity_poly.type
_entity_poly.pdbx_seq_one_letter_code
_entity_poly.pdbx_strand_id
1 'polypeptide(L)'
;MKIHSLLKVAAALGIICFYPSFGLQKESIYIKKISDGNYSMVLFNKAHQAVFEEEYPVEPTTEMLGSHLIQITLSLGSSNRYVFYYDIENTRISEPYYNPVLSEGTNILYVDDEHRLIYQDMFNASKMHREFIRDFSETAVSSSAVYQADIINNTLRIKYFKGPDLEEEEEEIQL
;
A
#
# COMPACT_ATOMS: atom_id res chain seq x y z
N MET A 1 0.27 7.79 15.93
CA MET A 1 0.35 6.46 16.58
C MET A 1 1.55 5.76 15.97
N LYS A 2 2.68 5.66 16.69
CA LYS A 2 3.92 5.09 16.16
C LYS A 2 3.79 3.56 16.10
N ILE A 3 3.70 3.01 14.89
CA ILE A 3 3.80 1.56 14.68
C ILE A 3 5.29 1.22 14.81
N HIS A 4 5.69 0.75 16.00
CA HIS A 4 7.05 0.26 16.20
C HIS A 4 7.23 -1.06 15.45
N SER A 5 8.22 -1.06 14.55
CA SER A 5 8.70 -2.22 13.81
C SER A 5 8.97 -3.43 14.71
N LEU A 6 8.39 -4.58 14.38
CA LEU A 6 8.89 -5.89 14.77
C LEU A 6 9.22 -6.67 13.50
N LEU A 7 10.33 -6.31 12.86
CA LEU A 7 10.95 -7.13 11.84
C LEU A 7 11.55 -8.36 12.53
N LYS A 8 10.77 -9.44 12.68
CA LYS A 8 11.31 -10.75 13.06
C LYS A 8 11.79 -11.46 11.80
N VAL A 9 13.10 -11.44 11.60
CA VAL A 9 13.76 -12.29 10.60
C VAL A 9 13.55 -13.74 11.02
N ALA A 10 12.64 -14.45 10.32
CA ALA A 10 12.49 -15.88 10.49
C ALA A 10 13.63 -16.60 9.75
N ALA A 11 14.56 -17.18 10.51
CA ALA A 11 15.56 -18.09 9.97
C ALA A 11 14.86 -19.35 9.45
N ALA A 12 15.08 -19.64 8.16
CA ALA A 12 14.51 -20.80 7.48
C ALA A 12 15.00 -22.12 8.09
N LEU A 13 14.14 -22.79 8.86
CA LEU A 13 14.19 -24.22 9.07
C LEU A 13 13.07 -24.84 8.23
N GLY A 14 13.46 -25.72 7.31
CA GLY A 14 12.55 -26.39 6.39
C GLY A 14 11.49 -27.20 7.12
N ILE A 15 10.33 -26.60 7.32
CA ILE A 15 9.10 -27.27 7.72
C ILE A 15 8.16 -27.15 6.53
N ILE A 16 7.92 -28.27 5.87
CA ILE A 16 6.86 -28.39 4.86
C ILE A 16 5.54 -28.35 5.63
N CYS A 17 4.98 -27.16 5.83
CA CYS A 17 3.66 -26.97 6.41
C CYS A 17 2.59 -27.25 5.35
N PHE A 18 1.94 -28.40 5.43
CA PHE A 18 0.69 -28.68 4.71
C PHE A 18 -0.45 -27.88 5.37
N TYR A 19 -0.97 -26.86 4.69
CA TYR A 19 -2.13 -26.11 5.15
C TYR A 19 -3.43 -26.76 4.61
N PRO A 20 -4.35 -27.24 5.46
CA PRO A 20 -5.66 -27.70 5.01
C PRO A 20 -6.52 -26.54 4.49
N SER A 21 -7.17 -26.75 3.36
CA SER A 21 -7.78 -25.72 2.51
C SER A 21 -9.15 -25.25 3.02
N PHE A 22 -9.16 -24.13 3.74
CA PHE A 22 -10.25 -23.16 3.78
C PHE A 22 -9.63 -21.75 3.77
N GLY A 23 -9.20 -21.31 2.58
CA GLY A 23 -8.58 -20.01 2.33
C GLY A 23 -8.41 -19.78 0.83
N LEU A 24 -8.36 -18.52 0.42
CA LEU A 24 -8.00 -18.14 -0.95
C LEU A 24 -6.51 -18.40 -1.15
N GLN A 25 -6.17 -19.51 -1.81
CA GLN A 25 -4.80 -19.81 -2.21
C GLN A 25 -4.58 -19.31 -3.64
N LYS A 26 -3.79 -18.24 -3.78
CA LYS A 26 -3.08 -17.96 -5.03
C LYS A 26 -1.64 -18.45 -4.83
N GLU A 27 -0.95 -18.90 -5.87
CA GLU A 27 0.37 -19.55 -5.73
C GLU A 27 1.40 -18.78 -4.89
N SER A 28 1.27 -17.44 -4.83
CA SER A 28 2.19 -16.55 -4.11
C SER A 28 1.62 -15.94 -2.81
N ILE A 29 0.36 -16.24 -2.43
CA ILE A 29 -0.27 -15.70 -1.23
C ILE A 29 -1.32 -16.66 -0.64
N TYR A 30 -1.30 -16.77 0.69
CA TYR A 30 -2.26 -17.54 1.45
C TYR A 30 -2.81 -16.70 2.60
N ILE A 31 -4.14 -16.58 2.69
CA ILE A 31 -4.84 -15.90 3.78
C ILE A 31 -5.81 -16.89 4.43
N LYS A 32 -5.76 -17.01 5.76
CA LYS A 32 -6.68 -17.82 6.54
C LYS A 32 -7.16 -17.09 7.78
N LYS A 33 -8.43 -17.29 8.14
CA LYS A 33 -8.94 -16.91 9.46
C LYS A 33 -8.38 -17.89 10.50
N ILE A 34 -7.75 -17.38 11.56
CA ILE A 34 -7.17 -18.20 12.64
C ILE A 34 -8.00 -18.15 13.92
N SER A 35 -8.68 -17.04 14.18
CA SER A 35 -9.69 -16.90 15.23
C SER A 35 -10.70 -15.81 14.85
N ASP A 36 -11.71 -15.58 15.69
CA ASP A 36 -12.61 -14.44 15.47
C ASP A 36 -11.84 -13.13 15.51
N GLY A 37 -11.96 -12.34 14.43
CA GLY A 37 -11.24 -11.09 14.27
C GLY A 37 -9.72 -11.24 14.16
N ASN A 38 -9.20 -12.40 13.71
CA ASN A 38 -7.77 -12.54 13.45
C ASN A 38 -7.50 -13.43 12.22
N TYR A 39 -6.63 -12.95 11.34
CA TYR A 39 -6.28 -13.56 10.07
C TYR A 39 -4.77 -13.67 9.95
N SER A 40 -4.27 -14.81 9.50
CA SER A 40 -2.86 -15.00 9.15
C SER A 40 -2.71 -14.89 7.64
N MET A 41 -1.75 -14.08 7.20
CA MET A 41 -1.35 -13.95 5.80
C MET A 41 0.09 -14.38 5.63
N VAL A 42 0.35 -15.21 4.62
CA VAL A 42 1.69 -15.66 4.24
C VAL A 42 1.92 -15.32 2.77
N LEU A 43 3.05 -14.68 2.46
CA LEU A 43 3.51 -14.45 1.09
C LEU A 43 4.62 -15.45 0.76
N PHE A 44 4.57 -16.00 -0.45
CA PHE A 44 5.53 -16.97 -0.94
C PHE A 44 6.31 -16.41 -2.12
N ASN A 45 7.61 -16.74 -2.20
CA ASN A 45 8.39 -16.53 -3.40
C ASN A 45 8.09 -17.61 -4.45
N LYS A 46 8.74 -17.51 -5.63
CA LYS A 46 8.61 -18.47 -6.73
C LYS A 46 9.03 -19.91 -6.41
N ALA A 47 9.86 -20.10 -5.39
CA ALA A 47 10.24 -21.42 -4.89
C ALA A 47 9.25 -21.96 -3.84
N HIS A 48 8.09 -21.31 -3.67
CA HIS A 48 7.08 -21.58 -2.65
C HIS A 48 7.62 -21.55 -1.21
N GLN A 49 8.66 -20.76 -0.96
CA GLN A 49 9.16 -20.50 0.38
C GLN A 49 8.47 -19.27 0.95
N ALA A 50 8.06 -19.33 2.22
CA ALA A 50 7.49 -18.17 2.90
C ALA A 50 8.55 -17.07 3.05
N VAL A 51 8.21 -15.85 2.63
CA VAL A 51 9.08 -14.67 2.72
C VAL A 51 8.51 -13.58 3.61
N PHE A 52 7.23 -13.70 3.95
CA PHE A 52 6.51 -12.82 4.84
C PHE A 52 5.37 -13.57 5.50
N GLU A 53 5.18 -13.34 6.79
CA GLU A 53 4.06 -13.86 7.55
C GLU A 53 3.67 -12.84 8.60
N GLU A 54 2.39 -12.46 8.62
CA GLU A 54 1.85 -11.51 9.60
C GLU A 54 0.39 -11.84 9.92
N GLU A 55 -0.05 -11.40 11.11
CA GLU A 55 -1.43 -11.52 11.57
C GLU A 55 -2.13 -10.17 11.55
N TYR A 56 -3.39 -10.15 11.12
CA TYR A 56 -4.20 -8.95 11.00
C TYR A 56 -5.56 -9.10 11.68
N PRO A 57 -6.06 -8.03 12.34
CA PRO A 57 -7.35 -8.04 13.01
C PRO A 57 -8.55 -8.03 12.03
N VAL A 58 -8.29 -7.75 10.76
CA VAL A 58 -9.26 -7.69 9.66
C VAL A 58 -8.68 -8.46 8.48
N GLU A 59 -9.52 -9.15 7.72
CA GLU A 59 -9.09 -9.90 6.53
C GLU A 59 -8.44 -8.95 5.51
N PRO A 60 -7.16 -9.15 5.14
CA PRO A 60 -6.53 -8.38 4.07
C PRO A 60 -7.22 -8.67 2.73
N THR A 61 -7.44 -7.65 1.93
CA THR A 61 -7.89 -7.83 0.54
C THR A 61 -6.68 -7.80 -0.40
N THR A 62 -6.76 -8.54 -1.50
CA THR A 62 -5.62 -8.73 -2.41
C THR A 62 -6.04 -8.59 -3.86
N GLU A 63 -5.22 -7.87 -4.63
CA GLU A 63 -5.41 -7.67 -6.06
C GLU A 63 -4.12 -7.98 -6.80
N MET A 64 -4.22 -8.67 -7.94
CA MET A 64 -3.06 -8.90 -8.81
C MET A 64 -3.00 -7.77 -9.84
N LEU A 65 -1.92 -7.01 -9.83
CA LEU A 65 -1.64 -5.91 -10.74
C LEU A 65 -0.66 -6.41 -11.82
N GLY A 66 -1.19 -6.65 -13.02
CA GLY A 66 -0.42 -7.32 -14.07
C GLY A 66 -0.08 -8.77 -13.71
N SER A 67 1.15 -9.21 -13.99
CA SER A 67 1.56 -10.63 -13.85
C SER A 67 2.41 -10.94 -12.62
N HIS A 68 2.93 -9.93 -11.91
CA HIS A 68 3.96 -10.14 -10.88
C HIS A 68 3.80 -9.28 -9.62
N LEU A 69 2.87 -8.34 -9.61
CA LEU A 69 2.71 -7.41 -8.49
C LEU A 69 1.40 -7.71 -7.79
N ILE A 70 1.45 -7.97 -6.49
CA ILE A 70 0.26 -8.11 -5.64
C ILE A 70 0.10 -6.83 -4.84
N GLN A 71 -1.08 -6.22 -4.88
CA GLN A 71 -1.51 -5.20 -3.95
C GLN A 71 -2.20 -5.86 -2.77
N ILE A 72 -1.76 -5.54 -1.55
CA ILE A 72 -2.38 -5.98 -0.30
C ILE A 72 -2.99 -4.76 0.37
N THR A 73 -4.28 -4.82 0.68
CA THR A 73 -5.03 -3.72 1.28
C THR A 73 -5.56 -4.11 2.64
N LEU A 74 -5.26 -3.29 3.64
CA LEU A 74 -5.72 -3.39 5.02
C LEU A 74 -6.74 -2.26 5.26
N SER A 75 -8.02 -2.61 5.30
CA SER A 75 -9.09 -1.64 5.55
C SER A 75 -9.12 -1.22 7.02
N LEU A 76 -9.26 0.08 7.26
CA LEU A 76 -9.54 0.65 8.58
C LEU A 76 -11.01 1.07 8.72
N GLY A 77 -11.85 0.68 7.75
CA GLY A 77 -13.23 1.16 7.61
C GLY A 77 -13.35 2.47 6.82
N SER A 78 -14.54 2.72 6.26
CA SER A 78 -14.78 3.82 5.31
C SER A 78 -13.82 3.75 4.09
N SER A 79 -13.33 4.89 3.59
CA SER A 79 -12.33 4.99 2.53
C SER A 79 -10.88 4.80 3.00
N ASN A 80 -10.65 4.64 4.30
CA ASN A 80 -9.32 4.60 4.91
C ASN A 80 -8.69 3.21 4.85
N ARG A 81 -7.48 3.14 4.33
CA ARG A 81 -6.74 1.89 4.13
C ARG A 81 -5.23 2.10 4.20
N TYR A 82 -4.54 1.09 4.71
CA TYR A 82 -3.13 0.91 4.38
C TYR A 82 -3.01 -0.03 3.19
N VAL A 83 -2.04 0.25 2.32
CA VAL A 83 -1.76 -0.57 1.15
C VAL A 83 -0.27 -0.78 1.05
N PHE A 84 0.15 -2.01 0.81
CA PHE A 84 1.52 -2.34 0.46
C PHE A 84 1.53 -3.32 -0.71
N TYR A 85 2.70 -3.48 -1.31
CA TYR A 85 2.86 -4.16 -2.58
C TYR A 85 3.91 -5.25 -2.46
N TYR A 86 3.66 -6.38 -3.11
CA TYR A 86 4.58 -7.50 -3.18
C TYR A 86 4.92 -7.82 -4.64
N ASP A 87 6.19 -7.64 -4.99
CA ASP A 87 6.78 -8.02 -6.27
C ASP A 87 7.26 -9.46 -6.18
N ILE A 88 6.51 -10.38 -6.80
CA ILE A 88 6.76 -11.82 -6.80
C ILE A 88 8.07 -12.15 -7.52
N GLU A 89 8.39 -11.42 -8.58
CA GLU A 89 9.57 -11.67 -9.43
C GLU A 89 10.86 -11.40 -8.67
N ASN A 90 10.90 -10.26 -7.98
CA ASN A 90 12.10 -9.82 -7.27
C ASN A 90 12.05 -10.11 -5.77
N THR A 91 10.96 -10.70 -5.27
CA THR A 91 10.73 -10.98 -3.85
C THR A 91 10.91 -9.71 -2.99
N ARG A 92 10.29 -8.60 -3.42
CA ARG A 92 10.35 -7.31 -2.71
C ARG A 92 8.99 -6.94 -2.16
N ILE A 93 8.98 -6.42 -0.95
CA ILE A 93 7.78 -5.94 -0.26
C ILE A 93 7.98 -4.45 -0.02
N SER A 94 7.00 -3.63 -0.39
CA SER A 94 7.06 -2.20 -0.12
C SER A 94 6.82 -1.90 1.36
N GLU A 95 7.15 -0.68 1.77
CA GLU A 95 6.55 -0.13 2.99
C GLU A 95 5.02 -0.03 2.84
N PRO A 96 4.27 0.02 3.95
CA PRO A 96 2.85 0.33 3.92
C PRO A 96 2.60 1.83 3.71
N TYR A 97 1.72 2.15 2.77
CA TYR A 97 1.31 3.51 2.46
C TYR A 97 -0.14 3.73 2.87
N TYR A 98 -0.43 4.92 3.37
CA TYR A 98 -1.78 5.30 3.77
C TYR A 98 -2.54 5.91 2.59
N ASN A 99 -3.67 5.32 2.21
CA ASN A 99 -4.52 5.73 1.10
C ASN A 99 -3.77 6.04 -0.23
N PRO A 100 -2.80 5.22 -0.68
CA PRO A 100 -2.11 5.53 -1.92
C PRO A 100 -3.02 5.35 -3.14
N VAL A 101 -2.63 6.03 -4.22
CA VAL A 101 -3.12 5.84 -5.57
C VAL A 101 -2.00 5.22 -6.39
N LEU A 102 -2.27 4.07 -7.00
CA LEU A 102 -1.33 3.42 -7.91
C LEU A 102 -1.26 4.20 -9.23
N SER A 103 -0.05 4.47 -9.71
CA SER A 103 0.24 5.05 -11.01
C SER A 103 0.79 4.01 -11.99
N GLU A 104 1.36 4.44 -13.12
CA GLU A 104 2.00 3.55 -14.07
C GLU A 104 3.17 2.79 -13.43
N GLY A 105 3.19 1.47 -13.65
CA GLY A 105 4.26 0.59 -13.20
C GLY A 105 4.34 0.46 -11.68
N THR A 106 5.45 0.90 -11.10
CA THR A 106 5.75 0.81 -9.66
C THR A 106 5.65 2.15 -8.95
N ASN A 107 5.10 3.19 -9.59
CA ASN A 107 4.97 4.49 -8.97
C ASN A 107 3.62 4.60 -8.25
N ILE A 108 3.63 5.32 -7.14
CA ILE A 108 2.46 5.60 -6.32
C ILE A 108 2.40 7.08 -5.97
N LEU A 109 1.21 7.53 -5.63
CA LEU A 109 0.93 8.86 -5.12
C LEU A 109 0.24 8.75 -3.76
N TYR A 110 0.67 9.50 -2.75
CA TYR A 110 0.00 9.57 -1.45
C TYR A 110 0.28 10.91 -0.75
N VAL A 111 -0.52 11.24 0.27
CA VAL A 111 -0.26 12.41 1.14
C VAL A 111 0.40 11.93 2.42
N ASP A 112 1.54 12.51 2.79
CA ASP A 112 2.25 12.15 4.01
C ASP A 112 1.72 12.86 5.26
N ASP A 113 2.31 12.54 6.41
CA ASP A 113 1.94 13.12 7.71
C ASP A 113 2.25 14.62 7.83
N GLU A 114 3.11 15.15 6.95
CA GLU A 114 3.47 16.58 6.87
C GLU A 114 2.61 17.33 5.84
N HIS A 115 1.50 16.72 5.40
CA HIS A 115 0.59 17.27 4.40
C HIS A 115 1.26 17.55 3.04
N ARG A 116 2.29 16.79 2.67
CA ARG A 116 2.92 16.86 1.35
C ARG A 116 2.34 15.79 0.46
N LEU A 117 2.07 16.14 -0.79
CA LEU A 117 1.73 15.15 -1.81
C LEU A 117 3.02 14.54 -2.35
N ILE A 118 3.18 13.23 -2.21
CA ILE A 118 4.38 12.47 -2.56
C ILE A 118 4.09 11.60 -3.78
N TYR A 119 4.91 11.73 -4.83
CA TYR A 119 4.97 10.81 -5.96
C TYR A 119 6.30 10.05 -5.92
N GLN A 120 6.25 8.72 -5.75
CA GLN A 120 7.47 7.92 -5.63
C GLN A 120 7.34 6.51 -6.18
N ASP A 121 8.47 5.85 -6.41
CA ASP A 121 8.50 4.40 -6.63
C ASP A 121 8.22 3.68 -5.28
N MET A 122 7.28 2.73 -5.29
CA MET A 122 6.81 1.99 -4.12
C MET A 122 7.90 1.08 -3.50
N PHE A 123 8.92 0.69 -4.26
CA PHE A 123 9.99 -0.18 -3.76
C PHE A 123 11.30 0.55 -3.52
N ASN A 124 11.51 1.71 -4.14
CA ASN A 124 12.75 2.46 -4.00
C ASN A 124 12.58 3.95 -4.28
N ALA A 125 12.40 4.75 -3.23
CA ALA A 125 12.31 6.21 -3.33
C ALA A 125 13.55 6.87 -3.99
N SER A 126 14.74 6.24 -3.98
CA SER A 126 15.91 6.79 -4.68
C SER A 126 15.80 6.73 -6.20
N LYS A 127 14.91 5.88 -6.74
CA LYS A 127 14.66 5.76 -8.19
C LYS A 127 13.70 6.83 -8.69
N MET A 128 12.68 7.15 -7.89
CA MET A 128 11.72 8.21 -8.17
C MET A 128 11.16 8.72 -6.84
N HIS A 129 11.28 10.02 -6.61
CA HIS A 129 10.69 10.72 -5.48
C HIS A 129 10.48 12.19 -5.86
N ARG A 130 9.25 12.67 -5.74
CA ARG A 130 8.88 14.06 -5.94
C ARG A 130 7.88 14.46 -4.86
N GLU A 131 8.06 15.67 -4.35
CA GLU A 131 7.20 16.26 -3.34
C GLU A 131 6.51 17.49 -3.93
N PHE A 132 5.21 17.58 -3.73
CA PHE A 132 4.42 18.75 -4.09
C PHE A 132 3.88 19.37 -2.81
N ILE A 133 4.42 20.55 -2.50
CA ILE A 133 3.99 21.36 -1.36
C ILE A 133 2.99 22.37 -1.88
N ARG A 134 1.78 22.33 -1.33
CA ARG A 134 0.70 23.29 -1.56
C ARG A 134 0.13 23.71 -0.22
N ASP A 135 -0.66 24.78 -0.23
CA ASP A 135 -1.41 25.24 0.94
C ASP A 135 -2.66 24.38 1.15
N PHE A 136 -2.47 23.06 1.34
CA PHE A 136 -3.55 22.11 1.56
C PHE A 136 -4.27 22.44 2.87
N SER A 137 -5.60 22.45 2.83
CA SER A 137 -6.41 22.65 4.03
C SER A 137 -6.13 21.59 5.10
N GLU A 138 -6.15 22.01 6.37
CA GLU A 138 -6.11 21.08 7.50
C GLU A 138 -7.44 20.30 7.58
N THR A 139 -7.39 19.00 7.28
CA THR A 139 -8.53 18.09 7.35
C THR A 139 -8.34 17.07 8.48
N ALA A 140 -9.42 16.41 8.92
CA ALA A 140 -9.35 15.36 9.95
C ALA A 140 -8.43 14.18 9.57
N VAL A 141 -8.24 13.97 8.26
CA VAL A 141 -7.30 13.01 7.68
C VAL A 141 -6.55 13.75 6.58
N SER A 142 -5.23 13.86 6.65
CA SER A 142 -4.42 14.67 5.71
C SER A 142 -4.65 14.31 4.24
N SER A 143 -4.84 13.03 3.94
CA SER A 143 -5.17 12.57 2.58
C SER A 143 -6.55 13.00 2.08
N SER A 144 -7.43 13.50 2.94
CA SER A 144 -8.73 14.08 2.52
C SER A 144 -8.60 15.51 1.97
N ALA A 145 -7.48 16.20 2.22
CA ALA A 145 -7.24 17.51 1.62
C ALA A 145 -7.08 17.38 0.10
N VAL A 146 -6.52 16.27 -0.39
CA VAL A 146 -6.46 15.90 -1.81
C VAL A 146 -7.53 14.84 -2.07
N TYR A 147 -8.72 15.27 -2.46
CA TYR A 147 -9.87 14.37 -2.60
C TYR A 147 -9.94 13.68 -3.97
N GLN A 148 -9.17 14.14 -4.95
CA GLN A 148 -9.01 13.48 -6.24
C GLN A 148 -7.58 13.63 -6.74
N ALA A 149 -6.99 12.53 -7.21
CA ALA A 149 -5.71 12.56 -7.89
C ALA A 149 -5.67 11.49 -8.99
N ASP A 150 -5.41 11.92 -10.22
CA ASP A 150 -5.35 11.08 -11.40
C ASP A 150 -4.05 11.33 -12.16
N ILE A 151 -3.50 10.29 -12.79
CA ILE A 151 -2.32 10.43 -13.64
C ILE A 151 -2.69 10.00 -15.06
N ILE A 152 -2.53 10.93 -16.01
CA ILE A 152 -2.87 10.72 -17.42
C ILE A 152 -1.71 11.24 -18.25
N ASN A 153 -1.09 10.37 -19.07
CA ASN A 153 0.03 10.73 -19.95
C ASN A 153 1.15 11.48 -19.22
N ASN A 154 1.63 10.93 -18.09
CA ASN A 154 2.68 11.55 -17.26
C ASN A 154 2.33 12.96 -16.73
N THR A 155 1.03 13.29 -16.67
CA THR A 155 0.51 14.51 -16.05
C THR A 155 -0.31 14.12 -14.83
N LEU A 156 0.08 14.63 -13.67
CA LEU A 156 -0.67 14.51 -12.44
C LEU A 156 -1.75 15.59 -12.40
N ARG A 157 -3.01 15.18 -12.32
CA ARG A 157 -4.16 16.03 -12.09
C ARG A 157 -4.61 15.86 -10.66
N ILE A 158 -4.67 16.95 -9.91
CA ILE A 158 -5.13 16.92 -8.52
C ILE A 158 -6.29 17.89 -8.33
N LYS A 159 -7.23 17.48 -7.48
CA LYS A 159 -8.21 18.39 -6.89
C LYS A 159 -8.07 18.35 -5.38
N TYR A 160 -8.00 19.53 -4.79
CA TYR A 160 -7.71 19.66 -3.37
C TYR A 160 -8.42 20.87 -2.76
N PHE A 161 -8.55 20.85 -1.43
CA PHE A 161 -8.98 22.00 -0.65
C PHE A 161 -7.77 22.84 -0.24
N LYS A 162 -7.86 24.15 -0.42
CA LYS A 162 -6.82 25.13 -0.13
C LYS A 162 -7.21 26.04 1.02
N GLY A 163 -6.24 26.29 1.90
CA GLY A 163 -6.37 27.23 3.01
C GLY A 163 -7.47 26.85 4.03
N PRO A 164 -7.75 27.69 5.02
CA PRO A 164 -8.70 27.40 6.09
C PRO A 164 -10.17 27.41 5.62
N ASP A 165 -10.47 28.08 4.51
CA ASP A 165 -11.83 28.25 3.98
C ASP A 165 -12.26 27.10 3.06
N LEU A 166 -11.42 26.08 2.89
CA LEU A 166 -11.67 24.90 2.04
C LEU A 166 -11.98 25.28 0.58
N GLU A 167 -11.23 26.24 0.03
CA GLU A 167 -11.39 26.63 -1.37
C GLU A 167 -10.98 25.46 -2.28
N GLU A 168 -11.84 25.08 -3.22
CA GLU A 168 -11.51 24.02 -4.18
C GLU A 168 -10.54 24.54 -5.25
N GLU A 169 -9.45 23.81 -5.44
CA GLU A 169 -8.44 24.07 -6.47
C GLU A 169 -8.24 22.82 -7.34
N GLU A 170 -7.93 23.03 -8.61
CA GLU A 170 -7.55 21.99 -9.57
C GLU A 170 -6.24 22.38 -10.24
N GLU A 171 -5.28 21.46 -10.26
CA GLU A 171 -3.97 21.69 -10.85
C GLU A 171 -3.52 20.50 -11.72
N GLU A 172 -2.83 20.81 -12.81
CA GLU A 172 -2.11 19.83 -13.62
C GLU A 172 -0.59 20.02 -13.48
N ILE A 173 0.12 18.96 -13.13
CA ILE A 173 1.56 18.97 -12.88
C ILE A 173 2.25 17.93 -13.78
N GLN A 174 3.31 18.34 -14.48
CA GLN A 174 4.11 17.42 -15.30
C GLN A 174 5.04 16.56 -14.40
N LEU A 175 4.94 15.23 -14.54
CA LEU A 175 5.72 14.24 -13.79
C LEU A 175 7.04 13.84 -14.48
#